data_AF-A0AAD9LAG0-F1
#
_entry.id   AF-A0AAD9LAG0-F1
#
_cell.length_a   1.000
_cell.length_b   1.000
_cell.length_c   1.000
_cell.angle_alpha   90.00
_cell.angle_beta   90.00
_cell.angle_gamma   90.00
#
_symmetry.space_group_name_H-M   'P 1'
#
loop_
_entity.id
_entity.type
_entity.pdbx_description
1 polymer ?
#
loop_
_entity_poly.entity_id
_entity_poly.type
_entity_poly.pdbx_seq_one_letter_code
_entity_poly.pdbx_strand_id
1 'polypeptide(L)'
;MSDDTSVQVAIGIKIFPGAMTKRRVAILHQRGQPTQEVDFGYGYPPAPPLTFPVGAIYAGVALPAGLNGNHPISINLDELRTVINITLHRSNN
;
A
#
# COMPACT_ATOMS: atom_id res chain seq x y z
N MET A 1 5.19 -14.78 12.54
CA MET A 1 5.90 -14.71 11.24
C MET A 1 7.34 -15.10 11.49
N SER A 2 7.93 -15.99 10.68
CA SER A 2 9.33 -16.33 10.85
C SER A 2 10.20 -15.12 10.54
N ASP A 3 11.27 -14.93 11.31
CA ASP A 3 12.25 -13.85 11.16
C ASP A 3 13.13 -13.99 9.90
N ASP A 4 12.79 -14.89 8.97
CA ASP A 4 13.63 -15.26 7.82
C ASP A 4 13.60 -14.27 6.65
N THR A 5 12.74 -13.27 6.68
CA THR A 5 12.72 -12.21 5.66
C THR A 5 13.47 -10.99 6.16
N SER A 6 14.18 -10.26 5.29
CA SER A 6 14.75 -8.94 5.60
C SER A 6 13.75 -7.79 5.38
N VAL A 7 12.57 -8.10 4.83
CA VAL A 7 11.53 -7.11 4.49
C VAL A 7 10.92 -6.53 5.76
N GLN A 8 10.86 -5.20 5.84
CA GLN A 8 10.26 -4.48 6.97
C GLN A 8 8.84 -4.01 6.66
N VAL A 9 8.64 -3.51 5.43
CA VAL A 9 7.35 -3.06 4.91
C VAL A 9 7.21 -3.59 3.48
N ALA A 10 6.07 -4.18 3.16
CA ALA A 10 5.69 -4.55 1.81
C ALA A 10 4.29 -4.04 1.49
N ILE A 11 4.11 -3.54 0.27
CA ILE A 11 2.81 -3.12 -0.25
C ILE A 11 2.52 -3.98 -1.47
N GLY A 12 1.40 -4.71 -1.42
CA GLY A 12 0.91 -5.54 -2.51
C GLY A 12 -0.41 -5.01 -3.07
N ILE A 13 -0.59 -5.08 -4.38
CA ILE A 13 -1.85 -4.74 -5.04
C ILE A 13 -2.38 -5.99 -5.75
N LYS A 14 -3.56 -6.45 -5.35
CA LYS A 14 -4.29 -7.53 -6.05
C LYS A 14 -5.30 -6.90 -6.99
N ILE A 15 -5.22 -7.25 -8.27
CA ILE A 15 -6.16 -6.81 -9.31
C ILE A 15 -7.00 -8.02 -9.72
N PHE A 16 -8.33 -7.90 -9.66
CA PHE A 16 -9.25 -8.96 -10.04
C PHE A 16 -9.91 -8.61 -11.39
N PRO A 17 -9.37 -9.13 -12.52
CA PRO A 17 -9.99 -8.92 -13.84
C PRO A 17 -11.32 -9.70 -13.91
N GLY A 18 -12.40 -9.03 -14.36
CA GLY A 18 -13.70 -9.66 -14.61
C GLY A 18 -14.80 -9.42 -13.57
N ALA A 19 -14.52 -8.74 -12.45
CA ALA A 19 -15.57 -8.32 -11.52
C ALA A 19 -16.34 -7.10 -12.06
N MET A 20 -17.67 -7.05 -11.88
CA MET A 20 -18.49 -5.86 -12.20
C MET A 20 -17.96 -4.58 -11.54
N THR A 21 -17.31 -4.71 -10.37
CA THR A 21 -16.70 -3.60 -9.61
C THR A 21 -15.22 -3.36 -9.93
N LYS A 22 -14.62 -4.06 -10.91
CA LYS A 22 -13.16 -4.02 -11.14
C LYS A 22 -12.38 -4.07 -9.82
N ARG A 23 -12.73 -5.04 -8.95
CA ARG A 23 -12.24 -5.14 -7.57
C ARG A 23 -10.72 -5.07 -7.52
N ARG A 24 -10.21 -4.32 -6.55
CA ARG A 24 -8.78 -4.18 -6.25
C ARG A 24 -8.59 -4.15 -4.75
N VAL A 25 -7.58 -4.86 -4.27
CA VAL A 25 -7.22 -4.90 -2.84
C VAL A 25 -5.79 -4.41 -2.69
N ALA A 26 -5.60 -3.39 -1.86
CA ALA A 26 -4.29 -2.94 -1.42
C ALA A 26 -3.95 -3.63 -0.09
N ILE A 27 -2.74 -4.13 0.03
CA ILE A 27 -2.28 -4.94 1.16
C ILE A 27 -1.03 -4.30 1.71
N LEU A 28 -1.08 -3.86 2.97
CA LEU A 28 0.08 -3.41 3.72
C LEU A 28 0.50 -4.51 4.69
N HIS A 29 1.74 -4.96 4.52
CA HIS A 29 2.40 -5.85 5.44
C HIS A 29 3.56 -5.13 6.12
N GLN A 30 3.49 -4.93 7.43
CA GLN A 30 4.56 -4.34 8.25
C GLN A 30 5.04 -5.36 9.27
N ARG A 31 6.36 -5.51 9.42
CA ARG A 31 6.94 -6.44 10.40
C ARG A 31 6.40 -6.14 11.80
N GLY A 32 5.97 -7.20 12.48
CA GLY A 32 5.46 -7.12 13.85
C GLY A 32 4.09 -6.49 13.98
N GLN A 33 3.41 -6.18 12.87
CA GLN A 33 2.04 -5.65 12.85
C GLN A 33 1.11 -6.60 12.11
N PRO A 34 -0.21 -6.56 12.39
CA PRO A 34 -1.20 -7.24 11.58
C PRO A 34 -1.19 -6.74 10.13
N THR A 35 -1.44 -7.64 9.17
CA THR A 35 -1.66 -7.26 7.78
C THR A 35 -2.92 -6.41 7.65
N GLN A 36 -2.82 -5.29 6.94
CA GLN A 36 -3.96 -4.46 6.57
C GLN A 36 -4.34 -4.75 5.11
N GLU A 37 -5.62 -4.99 4.84
CA GLU A 37 -6.17 -5.12 3.49
C GLU A 37 -7.29 -4.09 3.29
N VAL A 38 -7.26 -3.38 2.15
CA VAL A 38 -8.24 -2.34 1.81
C VAL A 38 -8.73 -2.51 0.38
N ASP A 39 -10.04 -2.71 0.22
CA ASP A 39 -10.68 -2.67 -1.10
C ASP A 39 -10.73 -1.22 -1.62
N PHE A 40 -10.21 -1.00 -2.84
CA PHE A 40 -10.12 0.32 -3.47
C PHE A 40 -10.46 0.26 -4.98
N GLY A 41 -11.27 -0.72 -5.38
CA GLY A 41 -11.70 -0.90 -6.77
C GLY A 41 -12.58 0.23 -7.31
N TYR A 42 -13.04 0.10 -8.55
CA TYR A 42 -14.00 1.03 -9.14
C TYR A 42 -15.41 0.78 -8.53
N GLY A 43 -16.17 1.84 -8.24
CA GLY A 43 -17.49 1.70 -7.61
C GLY A 43 -17.46 1.42 -6.09
N TYR A 44 -16.27 1.38 -5.48
CA TYR A 44 -16.12 1.44 -4.02
C TYR A 44 -16.03 2.91 -3.55
N PRO A 45 -16.46 3.22 -2.31
CA PRO A 45 -16.25 4.53 -1.69
C PRO A 45 -14.76 4.93 -1.68
N PRO A 46 -14.44 6.22 -1.44
CA PRO A 46 -13.07 6.65 -1.19
C PRO A 46 -12.41 5.74 -0.14
N ALA A 47 -11.26 5.17 -0.49
CA ALA A 47 -10.58 4.22 0.36
C ALA A 47 -9.62 4.96 1.31
N PRO A 48 -9.54 4.58 2.59
CA PRO A 48 -8.55 5.16 3.49
C PRO A 48 -7.14 4.88 2.97
N PRO A 49 -6.17 5.79 3.17
CA PRO A 49 -4.80 5.54 2.78
C PRO A 49 -4.21 4.37 3.55
N LEU A 50 -3.27 3.66 2.93
CA LEU A 50 -2.36 2.79 3.68
C LEU A 50 -1.30 3.67 4.34
N THR A 51 -1.10 3.51 5.64
CA THR A 51 -0.21 4.36 6.41
C THR A 51 0.69 3.52 7.31
N PHE A 52 1.97 3.87 7.36
CA PHE A 52 2.94 3.28 8.29
C PHE A 52 3.97 4.34 8.72
N PRO A 53 4.60 4.20 9.90
CA PRO A 53 5.57 5.19 10.37
C PRO A 53 6.86 5.11 9.54
N VAL A 54 7.48 6.26 9.24
CA VAL A 54 8.78 6.31 8.52
C VAL A 54 9.85 5.45 9.21
N GLY A 55 9.82 5.34 10.54
CA GLY A 55 10.76 4.50 11.29
C GLY A 55 10.71 3.01 10.90
N ALA A 56 9.58 2.52 10.35
CA ALA A 56 9.45 1.13 9.93
C ALA A 56 10.39 0.75 8.78
N ILE A 57 10.83 1.70 7.95
CA ILE A 57 11.77 1.42 6.86
C ILE A 57 13.25 1.58 7.26
N TYR A 58 13.53 2.06 8.48
CA TYR A 58 14.88 2.22 9.04
C TYR A 58 15.24 1.11 10.04
N ALA A 59 14.58 -0.05 9.99
CA ALA A 59 14.90 -1.14 10.92
C ALA A 59 16.37 -1.58 10.76
N GLY A 60 17.11 -1.61 11.87
CA GLY A 60 18.53 -1.98 11.88
C GLY A 60 19.50 -0.84 11.52
N VAL A 61 19.01 0.37 11.26
CA VAL A 61 19.83 1.56 11.01
C VAL A 61 19.31 2.76 11.82
N ALA A 62 20.16 3.76 12.05
CA ALA A 62 19.74 4.96 12.77
C ALA A 62 18.77 5.79 11.92
N LEU A 63 17.63 6.19 12.50
CA LEU A 63 16.73 7.17 11.89
C LEU A 63 17.41 8.54 11.87
N PRO A 64 17.49 9.23 10.71
CA PRO A 64 18.06 10.57 10.64
C PRO A 64 17.36 11.53 11.61
N ALA A 65 18.14 12.40 12.26
CA ALA A 65 17.60 13.32 13.29
C ALA A 65 16.46 14.21 12.77
N GLY A 66 16.49 14.61 11.50
CA GLY A 66 15.44 15.41 10.86
C GLY A 66 14.16 14.65 10.51
N LEU A 67 14.15 13.32 10.66
CA LEU A 67 12.97 12.46 10.51
C LEU A 67 12.46 11.94 11.86
N ASN A 68 13.04 12.43 12.97
CA ASN A 68 12.60 12.07 14.30
C ASN A 68 11.25 12.73 14.61
N GLY A 69 10.24 11.93 14.95
CA GLY A 69 8.86 12.39 15.15
C GLY A 69 7.83 11.47 14.49
N ASN A 70 6.54 11.85 14.57
CA ASN A 70 5.46 11.10 13.92
C ASN A 70 5.34 11.51 12.44
N HIS A 71 6.25 11.01 11.60
CA HIS A 71 6.20 11.19 10.16
C HIS A 71 5.62 9.93 9.50
N PRO A 72 4.30 9.89 9.22
CA PRO A 72 3.71 8.77 8.49
C PRO A 72 4.09 8.83 7.01
N ILE A 73 4.37 7.66 6.43
CA ILE A 73 4.31 7.45 4.99
C ILE A 73 2.90 6.99 4.66
N SER A 74 2.24 7.72 3.75
CA SER A 74 0.85 7.46 3.36
C SER A 74 0.75 7.21 1.86
N ILE A 75 -0.06 6.22 1.49
CA ILE A 75 -0.31 5.86 0.09
C ILE A 75 -1.77 6.17 -0.20
N ASN A 76 -2.00 7.16 -1.07
CA ASN A 76 -3.33 7.53 -1.51
C ASN A 76 -3.88 6.48 -2.49
N LEU A 77 -4.85 5.68 -2.03
CA LEU A 77 -5.43 4.61 -2.83
C LEU A 77 -6.35 5.12 -3.94
N ASP A 78 -6.93 6.31 -3.80
CA ASP A 78 -7.76 6.91 -4.85
C ASP A 78 -6.92 7.40 -6.04
N GLU A 79 -5.77 8.02 -5.74
CA GLU A 79 -4.79 8.38 -6.76
C GLU A 79 -4.21 7.13 -7.44
N LEU A 80 -3.85 6.11 -6.65
CA LEU A 80 -3.35 4.84 -7.18
C LEU A 80 -4.38 4.17 -8.10
N ARG A 81 -5.66 4.17 -7.71
CA ARG A 81 -6.78 3.68 -8.55
C ARG A 81 -6.83 4.40 -9.89
N THR A 82 -6.67 5.73 -9.87
CA THR A 82 -6.69 6.58 -11.07
C THR A 82 -5.52 6.25 -11.99
N VAL A 83 -4.30 6.14 -11.44
CA VAL A 83 -3.10 5.76 -12.19
C VAL A 83 -3.25 4.38 -12.84
N ILE A 84 -3.68 3.37 -12.08
CA ILE A 84 -3.90 2.01 -12.60
C ILE A 84 -4.94 2.03 -13.74
N ASN A 85 -6.02 2.81 -13.61
CA ASN A 85 -7.02 2.93 -14.66
C ASN A 85 -6.44 3.49 -15.95
N ILE A 86 -5.68 4.59 -15.87
CA ILE A 86 -5.06 5.21 -17.05
C ILE A 86 -4.11 4.23 -17.75
N THR A 87 -3.25 3.55 -16.98
CA THR A 87 -2.28 2.61 -17.52
C THR A 87 -2.94 1.41 -18.20
N LEU A 88 -3.99 0.83 -17.61
CA LEU A 88 -4.71 -0.29 -18.21
C LEU A 88 -5.45 0.11 -19.50
N HIS A 89 -6.00 1.33 -19.60
CA HIS A 89 -6.63 1.78 -20.85
C HIS A 89 -5.59 1.95 -21.97
N ARG A 90 -4.39 2.43 -21.66
CA ARG A 90 -3.31 2.58 -22.66
C ARG A 90 -2.78 1.25 -23.17
N SER A 91 -2.83 0.19 -22.37
CA SER A 91 -2.34 -1.14 -22.76
C SER A 91 -3.30 -1.92 -23.67
N ASN A 92 -4.55 -1.46 -23.83
CA ASN A 92 -5.58 -2.15 -24.61
C ASN A 92 -5.84 -1.49 -25.99
N ASN A 93 -5.06 -0.45 -26.33
CA ASN A 93 -5.04 0.21 -27.64
C ASN A 93 -3.72 -0.08 -28.34
#